data_AF-A0A9E3S6U0-F1
#
_entry.id   AF-A0A9E3S6U0-F1
#
_cell.length_a   1.000
_cell.length_b   1.000
_cell.length_c   1.000
_cell.angle_alpha   90.00
_cell.angle_beta   90.00
_cell.angle_gamma   90.00
#
_symmetry.space_group_name_H-M   'P 1'
#
loop_
_entity.id
_entity.type
_entity.pdbx_description
1 polymer ?
#
loop_
_entity_poly.entity_id
_entity_poly.type
_entity_poly.pdbx_seq_one_letter_code
_entity_poly.pdbx_strand_id
1 'polypeptide(L)'
;TDVPGVDPTTNDYNWFAGVTPTLLADEINLDSDPKQIEMMLRTSRLVKGWANRRVPALLGAEPGTEAEQLLNSRSGRIHLFPAIPPELTIAFRDLQARGGFEVSAERVNGEVTFLQIRSRRDVECRLMNPWPGRKVVVRMIPDGSAVPHRMDNENGECIRFAAHKDNVYAISTAEKQ
;
A
#
# COMPACT_ATOMS: atom_id res chain seq x y z
N THR A 1 30.48 12.79 -23.64
CA THR A 1 30.25 12.56 -25.08
C THR A 1 30.90 13.72 -25.77
N ASP A 2 32.07 13.49 -26.36
CA ASP A 2 33.12 14.51 -26.46
C ASP A 2 33.35 14.93 -27.90
N VAL A 3 32.31 15.46 -28.55
CA VAL A 3 32.41 16.01 -29.91
C VAL A 3 32.31 17.53 -29.85
N PRO A 4 33.40 18.28 -30.14
CA PRO A 4 33.39 19.73 -30.13
C PRO A 4 32.44 20.32 -31.18
N GLY A 5 31.60 21.28 -30.79
CA GLY A 5 30.72 22.02 -31.71
C GLY A 5 29.33 21.43 -31.91
N VAL A 6 29.01 20.30 -31.26
CA VAL A 6 27.65 19.77 -31.21
C VAL A 6 27.02 20.20 -29.89
N ASP A 7 26.00 21.06 -29.96
CA ASP A 7 25.16 21.35 -28.81
C ASP A 7 24.25 20.13 -28.59
N PRO A 8 24.37 19.39 -27.48
CA PRO A 8 23.57 18.19 -27.27
C PRO A 8 22.09 18.59 -27.26
N THR A 9 21.33 18.14 -28.25
CA THR A 9 19.88 18.30 -28.23
C THR A 9 19.37 17.57 -26.99
N THR A 10 18.70 18.29 -26.09
CA THR A 10 18.09 17.80 -24.83
C THR A 10 17.01 16.73 -25.01
N ASN A 11 16.89 16.16 -26.21
CA ASN A 11 16.08 14.99 -26.43
C ASN A 11 16.85 13.76 -25.93
N ASP A 12 16.93 13.66 -24.60
CA ASP A 12 17.40 12.51 -23.88
C ASP A 12 16.48 11.33 -24.21
N TYR A 13 16.79 10.60 -25.29
CA TYR A 13 16.21 9.29 -25.63
C TYR A 13 16.67 8.21 -24.65
N ASN A 14 16.60 8.48 -23.36
CA ASN A 14 16.85 7.53 -22.29
C ASN A 14 15.51 6.96 -21.81
N TRP A 15 14.70 6.48 -22.77
CA TRP A 15 13.42 5.78 -22.51
C TRP A 15 13.58 4.75 -21.39
N PHE A 16 14.66 3.95 -21.46
CA PHE A 16 14.98 2.93 -20.48
C PHE A 16 15.30 3.52 -19.10
N ALA A 17 16.13 4.56 -19.01
CA ALA A 17 16.48 5.16 -17.72
C ALA A 17 15.26 5.80 -17.01
N GLY A 18 14.29 6.30 -17.78
CA GLY A 18 13.03 6.83 -17.26
C GLY A 18 12.02 5.78 -16.80
N VAL A 19 12.18 4.50 -17.18
CA VAL A 19 11.31 3.38 -16.73
C VAL A 19 11.98 2.50 -15.68
N THR A 20 13.31 2.49 -15.57
CA THR A 20 14.05 1.70 -14.58
C THR A 20 13.56 1.93 -13.14
N PRO A 21 13.30 3.17 -12.68
CA PRO A 21 12.79 3.39 -11.32
C PRO A 21 11.39 2.82 -11.12
N THR A 22 10.52 2.88 -12.14
CA THR A 22 9.18 2.27 -12.08
C THR A 22 9.25 0.74 -12.07
N LEU A 23 10.16 0.15 -12.86
CA LEU A 23 10.40 -1.30 -12.88
C LEU A 23 11.02 -1.79 -11.56
N LEU A 24 11.98 -1.08 -11.00
CA LEU A 24 12.59 -1.39 -9.70
C LEU A 24 11.65 -1.11 -8.53
N ALA A 25 10.72 -0.17 -8.66
CA ALA A 25 9.68 0.04 -7.66
C ALA A 25 8.74 -1.18 -7.53
N ASP A 26 8.71 -2.14 -8.45
CA ASP A 26 8.00 -3.41 -8.21
C ASP A 26 8.65 -4.23 -7.08
N GLU A 27 9.95 -4.05 -6.83
CA GLU A 27 10.67 -4.71 -5.73
C GLU A 27 10.66 -3.87 -4.44
N ILE A 28 10.63 -2.54 -4.56
CA ILE A 28 10.59 -1.62 -3.41
C ILE A 28 9.15 -1.22 -3.11
N ASN A 29 8.67 -1.61 -1.93
CA ASN A 29 7.30 -1.39 -1.48
C ASN A 29 7.26 -0.51 -0.22
N LEU A 30 6.06 -0.19 0.25
CA LEU A 30 5.83 0.61 1.46
C LEU A 30 6.41 -0.03 2.73
N ASP A 31 6.58 -1.35 2.71
CA ASP A 31 7.22 -2.14 3.75
C ASP A 31 8.68 -2.50 3.42
N SER A 32 9.33 -1.92 2.43
CA SER A 32 10.77 -2.16 2.21
C SER A 32 11.65 -1.45 3.27
N ASP A 33 12.95 -1.77 3.29
CA ASP A 33 13.92 -1.07 4.14
C ASP A 33 13.82 0.46 3.89
N PRO A 34 13.70 1.29 4.95
CA PRO A 34 13.58 2.74 4.80
C PRO A 34 14.67 3.37 3.94
N LYS A 35 15.90 2.84 3.98
CA LYS A 35 17.02 3.30 3.15
C LYS A 35 16.77 3.01 1.67
N GLN A 36 16.17 1.87 1.33
CA GLN A 36 15.80 1.55 -0.06
C GLN A 36 14.72 2.51 -0.57
N ILE A 37 13.70 2.79 0.25
CA ILE A 37 12.65 3.75 -0.06
C ILE A 37 13.24 5.14 -0.29
N GLU A 38 14.10 5.62 0.60
CA GLU A 38 14.77 6.93 0.48
C GLU A 38 15.62 7.03 -0.79
N MET A 39 16.44 6.01 -1.07
CA MET A 39 17.26 5.96 -2.28
C MET A 39 16.37 6.00 -3.54
N MET A 40 15.25 5.28 -3.55
CA MET A 40 14.33 5.25 -4.69
C MET A 40 13.65 6.60 -4.90
N LEU A 41 13.14 7.23 -3.83
CA LEU A 41 12.56 8.57 -3.89
C LEU A 41 13.56 9.63 -4.34
N ARG A 42 14.81 9.56 -3.87
CA ARG A 42 15.88 10.45 -4.33
C ARG A 42 16.16 10.25 -5.82
N THR A 43 16.24 8.99 -6.26
CA THR A 43 16.50 8.63 -7.67
C THR A 43 15.37 9.10 -8.59
N SER A 44 14.10 8.89 -8.21
CA SER A 44 12.95 9.30 -9.02
C SER A 44 12.87 10.82 -9.23
N ARG A 45 13.36 11.60 -8.27
CA ARG A 45 13.45 13.07 -8.35
C ARG A 45 14.60 13.55 -9.24
N LEU A 46 15.72 12.80 -9.28
CA LEU A 46 16.91 13.16 -10.04
C LEU A 46 16.82 12.73 -11.52
N VAL A 47 16.24 11.56 -11.78
CA VAL A 47 16.10 11.02 -13.14
C VAL A 47 14.83 11.56 -13.78
N LYS A 48 14.96 12.34 -14.85
CA LYS A 48 13.81 12.85 -15.59
C LYS A 48 13.18 11.74 -16.43
N GLY A 49 11.89 11.47 -16.21
CA GLY A 49 11.14 10.46 -16.95
C GLY A 49 9.66 10.53 -16.61
N TRP A 50 8.78 10.37 -17.61
CA TRP A 50 7.33 10.49 -17.39
C TRP A 50 6.78 9.42 -16.44
N ALA A 51 7.35 8.20 -16.46
CA ALA A 51 6.94 7.09 -15.59
C ALA A 51 7.38 7.26 -14.13
N ASN A 52 8.43 8.06 -13.88
CA ASN A 52 8.93 8.33 -12.52
C ASN A 52 7.92 9.11 -11.66
N ARG A 53 7.00 9.84 -12.28
CA ARG A 53 5.96 10.61 -11.60
C ARG A 53 5.09 9.75 -10.67
N ARG A 54 4.96 8.44 -10.93
CA ARG A 54 4.16 7.54 -10.08
C ARG A 54 4.90 7.06 -8.84
N VAL A 55 6.24 7.06 -8.83
CA VAL A 55 7.03 6.49 -7.73
C VAL A 55 6.71 7.12 -6.37
N PRO A 56 6.61 8.46 -6.23
CA PRO A 56 6.23 9.07 -4.95
C PRO A 56 4.85 8.62 -4.44
N ALA A 57 3.85 8.54 -5.33
CA ALA A 57 2.51 8.06 -4.97
C ALA A 57 2.53 6.57 -4.53
N LEU A 58 3.27 5.73 -5.26
CA LEU A 58 3.41 4.30 -4.94
C LEU A 58 4.10 4.03 -3.60
N LEU A 59 5.01 4.92 -3.19
CA LEU A 59 5.77 4.81 -1.94
C LEU A 59 5.23 5.73 -0.82
N GLY A 60 4.01 6.26 -0.98
CA GLY A 60 3.35 7.05 0.06
C GLY A 60 3.99 8.41 0.36
N ALA A 61 4.88 8.90 -0.51
CA ALA A 61 5.64 10.12 -0.30
C ALA A 61 4.93 11.40 -0.76
N GLU A 62 3.86 11.27 -1.55
CA GLU A 62 3.04 12.40 -1.98
C GLU A 62 1.57 12.11 -1.69
N PRO A 63 0.81 13.07 -1.13
CA PRO A 63 -0.64 12.94 -1.00
C PRO A 63 -1.35 13.19 -2.34
N GLY A 64 -2.57 12.69 -2.47
CA GLY A 64 -3.32 12.81 -3.72
C GLY A 64 -4.60 11.98 -3.74
N THR A 65 -5.07 11.69 -4.95
CA THR A 65 -6.35 11.01 -5.21
C THR A 65 -6.20 9.71 -6.01
N GLU A 66 -4.96 9.22 -6.20
CA GLU A 66 -4.71 7.95 -6.86
C GLU A 66 -5.17 6.77 -5.99
N ALA A 67 -5.60 5.69 -6.63
CA ALA A 67 -6.08 4.50 -5.91
C ALA A 67 -5.03 3.93 -4.97
N GLU A 68 -3.75 3.93 -5.39
CA GLU A 68 -2.63 3.44 -4.60
C GLU A 68 -2.34 4.27 -3.34
N GLN A 69 -2.86 5.51 -3.26
CA GLN A 69 -2.76 6.35 -2.06
C GLN A 69 -3.85 6.01 -1.03
N LEU A 70 -4.95 5.38 -1.47
CA LEU A 70 -6.04 4.87 -0.62
C LEU A 70 -5.80 3.43 -0.19
N LEU A 71 -5.37 2.58 -1.12
CA LEU A 71 -5.14 1.16 -0.93
C LEU A 71 -3.95 0.71 -1.79
N ASN A 72 -2.87 0.29 -1.14
CA ASN A 72 -1.73 -0.28 -1.83
C ASN A 72 -1.57 -1.74 -1.40
N SER A 73 -1.42 -2.64 -2.37
CA SER A 73 -1.23 -4.07 -2.10
C SER A 73 -0.06 -4.67 -2.88
N ARG A 74 0.91 -3.83 -3.30
CA ARG A 74 1.95 -4.23 -4.25
C ARG A 74 2.87 -5.32 -3.68
N SER A 75 3.24 -5.25 -2.41
CA SER A 75 4.05 -6.30 -1.75
C SER A 75 3.29 -7.61 -1.51
N GLY A 76 2.00 -7.68 -1.85
CA GLY A 76 1.10 -8.75 -1.44
C GLY A 76 0.59 -8.60 0.00
N ARG A 77 0.92 -7.49 0.66
CA ARG A 77 0.34 -7.07 1.94
C ARG A 77 -0.53 -5.84 1.70
N ILE A 78 -1.67 -5.75 2.37
CA ILE A 78 -2.63 -4.65 2.23
C ILE A 78 -2.19 -3.50 3.13
N HIS A 79 -1.93 -2.33 2.53
CA HIS A 79 -1.69 -1.06 3.22
C HIS A 79 -2.88 -0.13 2.99
N LEU A 80 -3.44 0.40 4.09
CA LEU A 80 -4.56 1.33 4.05
C LEU A 80 -4.07 2.77 4.19
N PHE A 81 -4.60 3.64 3.35
CA PHE A 81 -4.38 5.09 3.37
C PHE A 81 -2.89 5.50 3.47
N PRO A 82 -1.96 4.86 2.72
CA PRO A 82 -0.52 5.07 2.91
C PRO A 82 -0.05 6.50 2.65
N ALA A 83 -0.82 7.31 1.92
CA ALA A 83 -0.45 8.67 1.54
C ALA A 83 -1.57 9.69 1.79
N ILE A 84 -2.50 9.42 2.70
CA ILE A 84 -3.62 10.34 2.97
C ILE A 84 -3.27 11.25 4.17
N PRO A 85 -3.42 12.58 4.03
CA PRO A 85 -3.27 13.50 5.16
C PRO A 85 -4.21 13.14 6.33
N PRO A 86 -3.73 13.16 7.59
CA PRO A 86 -4.50 12.71 8.75
C PRO A 86 -5.77 13.53 9.03
N GLU A 87 -5.83 14.78 8.60
CA GLU A 87 -6.98 15.67 8.75
C GLU A 87 -8.16 15.32 7.84
N LEU A 88 -7.96 14.48 6.82
CA LEU A 88 -9.01 14.12 5.88
C LEU A 88 -9.82 12.92 6.39
N THR A 89 -11.13 13.11 6.51
CA THR A 89 -12.08 12.02 6.60
C THR A 89 -12.34 11.46 5.20
N ILE A 90 -12.07 10.17 5.01
CA ILE A 90 -12.16 9.52 3.71
C ILE A 90 -12.66 8.08 3.84
N ALA A 91 -13.41 7.62 2.85
CA ALA A 91 -13.86 6.25 2.75
C ALA A 91 -13.79 5.76 1.31
N PHE A 92 -13.61 4.45 1.14
CA PHE A 92 -13.74 3.77 -0.14
C PHE A 92 -14.46 2.43 0.04
N ARG A 93 -15.01 1.91 -1.06
CA ARG A 93 -15.69 0.61 -1.09
C ARG A 93 -15.17 -0.25 -2.23
N ASP A 94 -15.08 -1.54 -1.94
CA ASP A 94 -14.80 -2.64 -2.88
C ASP A 94 -13.56 -2.44 -3.77
N LEU A 95 -12.54 -1.74 -3.26
CA LEU A 95 -11.26 -1.61 -3.95
C LEU A 95 -10.53 -2.94 -3.97
N GLN A 96 -9.93 -3.24 -5.12
CA GLN A 96 -9.32 -4.53 -5.38
C GLN A 96 -7.90 -4.56 -4.81
N ALA A 97 -7.58 -5.60 -4.04
CA ALA A 97 -6.22 -5.87 -3.57
C ALA A 97 -5.67 -7.18 -4.15
N ARG A 98 -4.33 -7.24 -4.27
CA ARG A 98 -3.61 -8.46 -4.68
C ARG A 98 -3.97 -9.63 -3.76
N GLY A 99 -3.99 -10.84 -4.32
CA GLY A 99 -4.46 -12.04 -3.62
C GLY A 99 -5.95 -12.34 -3.84
N GLY A 100 -6.72 -11.42 -4.44
CA GLY A 100 -8.13 -11.65 -4.75
C GLY A 100 -9.06 -11.14 -3.66
N PHE A 101 -8.70 -10.04 -3.00
CA PHE A 101 -9.51 -9.40 -1.97
C PHE A 101 -10.22 -8.15 -2.51
N GLU A 102 -11.39 -7.87 -1.94
CA GLU A 102 -12.10 -6.59 -2.10
C GLU A 102 -12.14 -5.92 -0.74
N VAL A 103 -11.66 -4.68 -0.66
CA VAL A 103 -11.45 -3.96 0.59
C VAL A 103 -12.36 -2.73 0.61
N SER A 104 -13.02 -2.52 1.73
CA SER A 104 -13.74 -1.30 2.04
C SER A 104 -13.23 -0.76 3.36
N ALA A 105 -12.91 0.53 3.43
CA ALA A 105 -12.37 1.13 4.63
C ALA A 105 -12.82 2.58 4.78
N GLU A 106 -12.85 3.04 6.03
CA GLU A 106 -13.05 4.44 6.41
C GLU A 106 -11.92 4.87 7.35
N ARG A 107 -11.47 6.11 7.17
CA ARG A 107 -10.56 6.79 8.07
C ARG A 107 -11.18 8.13 8.47
N VAL A 108 -11.24 8.38 9.77
CA VAL A 108 -11.76 9.62 10.38
C VAL A 108 -10.69 10.16 11.32
N ASN A 109 -10.33 11.44 11.18
CA ASN A 109 -9.34 12.10 12.05
C ASN A 109 -8.05 11.30 12.23
N GLY A 110 -7.53 10.74 11.14
CA GLY A 110 -6.29 9.98 11.14
C GLY A 110 -6.43 8.51 11.54
N GLU A 111 -7.56 8.07 12.08
CA GLU A 111 -7.78 6.69 12.55
C GLU A 111 -8.68 5.89 11.59
N VAL A 112 -8.33 4.64 11.32
CA VAL A 112 -9.21 3.72 10.58
C VAL A 112 -10.36 3.30 11.48
N THR A 113 -11.58 3.71 11.14
CA THR A 113 -12.81 3.47 11.92
C THR A 113 -13.62 2.29 11.39
N PHE A 114 -13.45 1.97 10.11
CA PHE A 114 -14.12 0.85 9.45
C PHE A 114 -13.13 0.11 8.56
N LEU A 115 -13.17 -1.23 8.61
CA LEU A 115 -12.43 -2.09 7.70
C LEU A 115 -13.18 -3.40 7.46
N GLN A 116 -13.49 -3.63 6.19
CA GLN A 116 -14.09 -4.86 5.71
C GLN A 116 -13.27 -5.43 4.55
N ILE A 117 -13.02 -6.73 4.58
CA ILE A 117 -12.32 -7.46 3.53
C ILE A 117 -13.18 -8.63 3.08
N ARG A 118 -13.57 -8.65 1.80
CA ARG A 118 -14.17 -9.84 1.15
C ARG A 118 -13.07 -10.63 0.46
N SER A 119 -13.03 -11.94 0.67
CA SER A 119 -12.13 -12.82 -0.08
C SER A 119 -12.84 -13.48 -1.25
N ARG A 120 -12.18 -13.55 -2.41
CA ARG A 120 -12.69 -14.27 -3.59
C ARG A 120 -11.99 -15.61 -3.83
N ARG A 121 -11.05 -15.98 -2.96
CA ARG A 121 -10.21 -17.18 -3.07
C ARG A 121 -9.87 -17.70 -1.67
N ASP A 122 -9.50 -18.98 -1.59
CA ASP A 122 -8.91 -19.54 -0.38
C ASP A 122 -7.42 -19.16 -0.34
N VAL A 123 -7.07 -18.19 0.49
CA VAL A 123 -5.72 -17.63 0.57
C VAL A 123 -5.50 -16.93 1.91
N GLU A 124 -4.25 -16.90 2.39
CA GLU A 124 -3.90 -16.11 3.56
C GLU A 124 -4.03 -14.61 3.27
N CYS A 125 -4.81 -13.89 4.07
CA CYS A 125 -4.86 -12.44 4.05
C CYS A 125 -3.70 -11.87 4.87
N ARG A 126 -3.04 -10.84 4.33
CA ARG A 126 -1.95 -10.10 4.96
C ARG A 126 -2.30 -8.63 4.96
N LEU A 127 -2.55 -8.07 6.13
CA LEU A 127 -2.95 -6.68 6.33
C LEU A 127 -1.92 -6.01 7.23
N MET A 128 -1.30 -4.92 6.77
CA MET A 128 -0.47 -4.10 7.64
C MET A 128 -1.36 -3.41 8.66
N ASN A 129 -1.01 -3.55 9.94
CA ASN A 129 -1.80 -3.09 11.06
C ASN A 129 -2.00 -1.56 11.00
N PRO A 130 -3.23 -1.06 10.78
CA PRO A 130 -3.50 0.36 10.78
C PRO A 130 -3.64 0.93 12.21
N TRP A 131 -3.57 0.09 13.25
CA TRP A 131 -3.67 0.48 14.65
C TRP A 131 -2.46 0.03 15.48
N PRO A 132 -1.28 0.65 15.30
CA PRO A 132 -0.07 0.27 16.04
C PRO A 132 -0.29 0.23 17.56
N GLY A 133 0.19 -0.82 18.21
CA GLY A 133 0.09 -1.00 19.67
C GLY A 133 -1.32 -1.24 20.23
N ARG A 134 -2.36 -1.35 19.40
CA ARG A 134 -3.72 -1.72 19.83
C ARG A 134 -3.98 -3.20 19.54
N LYS A 135 -4.73 -3.86 20.42
CA LYS A 135 -5.13 -5.24 20.22
C LYS A 135 -6.15 -5.32 19.09
N VAL A 136 -5.90 -6.17 18.09
CA VAL A 136 -6.77 -6.36 16.93
C VAL A 136 -7.65 -7.59 17.08
N VAL A 137 -8.83 -7.54 16.49
CA VAL A 137 -9.74 -8.67 16.31
C VAL A 137 -10.14 -8.80 14.85
N VAL A 138 -10.29 -10.05 14.39
CA VAL A 138 -10.82 -10.38 13.08
C VAL A 138 -12.11 -11.16 13.32
N ARG A 139 -13.21 -10.74 12.69
CA ARG A 139 -14.51 -11.39 12.80
C ARG A 139 -15.08 -11.67 11.43
N MET A 140 -15.80 -12.78 11.29
CA MET A 140 -16.55 -13.08 10.07
C MET A 140 -17.90 -12.35 10.09
N ILE A 141 -18.38 -11.94 8.92
CA ILE A 141 -19.73 -11.43 8.68
C ILE A 141 -20.50 -12.52 7.92
N PRO A 142 -21.75 -12.86 8.30
CA PRO A 142 -22.61 -12.16 9.28
C PRO A 142 -22.59 -12.71 10.71
N ASP A 143 -21.98 -13.88 10.95
CA ASP A 143 -22.12 -14.60 12.23
C ASP A 143 -21.38 -13.95 13.42
N GLY A 144 -20.43 -13.04 13.15
CA GLY A 144 -19.62 -12.37 14.18
C GLY A 144 -18.55 -13.26 14.82
N SER A 145 -18.35 -14.46 14.27
CA SER A 145 -17.42 -15.46 14.80
C SER A 145 -15.99 -14.93 14.77
N ALA A 146 -15.22 -15.19 15.83
CA ALA A 146 -13.84 -14.75 15.90
C ALA A 146 -12.98 -15.62 14.98
N VAL A 147 -12.19 -14.98 14.13
CA VAL A 147 -11.25 -15.66 13.21
C VAL A 147 -9.86 -15.65 13.84
N PRO A 148 -9.22 -16.83 14.00
CA PRO A 148 -7.84 -16.90 14.47
C PRO A 148 -6.91 -16.12 13.54
N HIS A 149 -6.06 -15.30 14.13
CA HIS A 149 -5.09 -14.50 13.41
C HIS A 149 -3.79 -14.42 14.20
N ARG A 150 -2.69 -14.11 13.50
CA ARG A 150 -1.37 -13.92 14.10
C ARG A 150 -0.79 -12.58 13.70
N MET A 151 0.06 -12.02 14.55
CA MET A 151 0.94 -10.90 14.18
C MET A 151 2.25 -11.46 13.63
N ASP A 152 2.66 -10.94 12.50
CA ASP A 152 4.01 -11.08 11.97
C ASP A 152 4.69 -9.73 12.06
N ASN A 153 5.85 -9.68 12.72
CA ASN A 153 6.60 -8.45 13.00
C ASN A 153 7.96 -8.40 12.28
N GLU A 154 8.24 -9.33 11.36
CA GLU A 154 9.52 -9.37 10.63
C GLU A 154 9.78 -8.08 9.84
N ASN A 155 8.72 -7.47 9.33
CA ASN A 155 8.79 -6.31 8.47
C ASN A 155 7.56 -5.41 8.64
N GLY A 156 7.44 -4.84 9.85
CA GLY A 156 6.26 -4.11 10.34
C GLY A 156 5.19 -5.04 10.96
N GLU A 157 4.22 -4.47 11.67
CA GLU A 157 3.12 -5.22 12.30
C GLU A 157 2.12 -5.69 11.22
N CYS A 158 2.20 -6.94 10.78
CA CYS A 158 1.31 -7.53 9.79
C CYS A 158 0.34 -8.51 10.44
N ILE A 159 -0.95 -8.22 10.33
CA ILE A 159 -2.06 -9.11 10.71
C ILE A 159 -2.20 -10.18 9.62
N ARG A 160 -2.13 -11.46 10.01
CA ARG A 160 -2.26 -12.60 9.10
C ARG A 160 -3.37 -13.55 9.55
N PHE A 161 -4.28 -13.90 8.65
CA PHE A 161 -5.36 -14.86 8.91
C PHE A 161 -5.72 -15.65 7.66
N ALA A 162 -6.26 -16.86 7.85
CA ALA A 162 -6.77 -17.67 6.75
C ALA A 162 -8.10 -17.07 6.25
N ALA A 163 -8.14 -16.67 4.99
CA ALA A 163 -9.36 -16.19 4.36
C ALA A 163 -9.89 -17.23 3.37
N HIS A 164 -11.20 -17.44 3.40
CA HIS A 164 -11.88 -18.42 2.55
C HIS A 164 -12.73 -17.70 1.52
N LYS A 165 -12.85 -18.31 0.35
CA LYS A 165 -13.63 -17.76 -0.76
C LYS A 165 -15.06 -17.41 -0.32
N ASP A 166 -15.54 -16.28 -0.79
CA ASP A 166 -16.88 -15.71 -0.59
C ASP A 166 -17.19 -15.26 0.86
N ASN A 167 -16.25 -15.46 1.81
CA ASN A 167 -16.38 -14.93 3.16
C ASN A 167 -16.00 -13.46 3.25
N VAL A 168 -16.64 -12.77 4.18
CA VAL A 168 -16.41 -11.36 4.50
C VAL A 168 -15.93 -11.22 5.93
N TYR A 169 -14.90 -10.39 6.12
CA TYR A 169 -14.21 -10.21 7.39
C TYR A 169 -14.28 -8.75 7.81
N ALA A 170 -14.67 -8.50 9.05
CA ALA A 170 -14.50 -7.22 9.74
C ALA A 170 -13.23 -7.29 10.59
N ILE A 171 -12.39 -6.27 10.47
CA ILE A 171 -11.17 -6.14 11.28
C ILE A 171 -11.29 -4.84 12.06
N SER A 172 -11.10 -4.91 13.37
CA SER A 172 -11.19 -3.74 14.25
C SER A 172 -10.27 -3.89 15.45
N THR A 173 -10.13 -2.81 16.22
CA THR A 173 -9.51 -2.91 17.55
C THR A 173 -10.46 -3.58 18.52
N ALA A 174 -9.94 -4.42 19.42
CA ALA A 174 -10.66 -4.78 20.63
C ALA A 174 -10.75 -3.51 21.49
N GLU A 175 -11.91 -2.85 21.49
CA GLU A 175 -12.14 -1.76 22.43
C GLU A 175 -11.94 -2.25 23.87
N LYS A 176 -11.33 -1.40 24.70
CA LYS A 176 -11.41 -1.56 26.15
C LYS A 176 -12.87 -1.35 26.53
N GLN A 177 -13.54 -2.43 26.97
CA GLN A 177 -14.69 -2.31 27.85
C GLN A 177 -14.31 -1.50 29.10
#